data_AF-A0A963LP59-F1
#
_entry.id   AF-A0A963LP59-F1
#
_cell.length_a   1.000
_cell.length_b   1.000
_cell.length_c   1.000
_cell.angle_alpha   90.00
_cell.angle_beta   90.00
_cell.angle_gamma   90.00
#
_symmetry.space_group_name_H-M   'P 1'
#
loop_
_entity.id
_entity.type
_entity.pdbx_description
1 polymer ?
#
loop_
_entity_poly.entity_id
_entity_poly.type
_entity_poly.pdbx_seq_one_letter_code
_entity_poly.pdbx_strand_id
1 'polypeptide(L)'
;TFDLPARMNAHVATSLRHVARDGEGTQTPLRTLEPGSGSCRDDALLMMEAVRRLGIAARFVSGYLYDESLDADGEGAMVDSCVTHAWLQVFLPGAGWITYDPTNNL
;
A
#
# COMPACT_ATOMS: atom_id res chain seq x y z
N THR A 1 -9.29 15.61 9.26
CA THR A 1 -9.63 14.18 9.02
C THR A 1 -9.07 13.67 7.70
N PHE A 2 -9.20 14.40 6.59
CA PHE A 2 -8.69 14.00 5.26
C PHE A 2 -7.17 13.75 5.20
N ASP A 3 -6.38 14.43 6.02
CA ASP A 3 -4.92 14.32 6.04
C ASP A 3 -4.40 13.03 6.73
N LEU A 4 -5.23 12.39 7.56
CA LEU A 4 -4.80 11.26 8.37
C LEU A 4 -4.40 10.03 7.52
N PRO A 5 -5.19 9.57 6.54
CA PRO A 5 -4.78 8.47 5.67
C PRO A 5 -3.52 8.77 4.86
N ALA A 6 -3.34 10.00 4.38
CA ALA A 6 -2.14 10.41 3.65
C ALA A 6 -0.88 10.33 4.54
N ARG A 7 -0.97 10.82 5.78
CA ARG A 7 0.14 10.69 6.75
C ARG A 7 0.44 9.24 7.12
N MET A 8 -0.60 8.39 7.22
CA MET A 8 -0.42 6.97 7.46
C MET A 8 0.27 6.28 6.28
N ASN A 9 -0.10 6.63 5.04
CA ASN A 9 0.53 6.12 3.82
C ASN A 9 2.04 6.39 3.83
N ALA A 10 2.41 7.68 4.01
CA ALA A 10 3.80 8.10 4.07
C ALA A 10 4.57 7.45 5.22
N HIS A 11 3.92 7.24 6.36
CA HIS A 11 4.56 6.56 7.49
C HIS A 11 4.82 5.09 7.20
N VAL A 12 3.86 4.37 6.61
CA VAL A 12 4.03 2.96 6.24
C VAL A 12 5.13 2.81 5.20
N ALA A 13 5.11 3.65 4.15
CA ALA A 13 6.12 3.64 3.09
C ALA A 13 7.55 3.89 3.58
N THR A 14 7.71 4.71 4.62
CA THR A 14 9.04 5.06 5.16
C THR A 14 9.49 4.15 6.29
N SER A 15 8.57 3.48 6.97
CA SER A 15 8.87 2.70 8.18
C SER A 15 9.07 1.21 7.92
N LEU A 16 8.58 0.69 6.79
CA LEU A 16 8.66 -0.73 6.46
C LEU A 16 9.61 -0.97 5.30
N ARG A 17 10.41 -2.02 5.41
CA ARG A 17 11.23 -2.49 4.30
C ARG A 17 10.39 -3.37 3.38
N HIS A 18 10.25 -2.96 2.13
CA HIS A 18 9.61 -3.80 1.13
C HIS A 18 10.47 -5.04 0.82
N VAL A 19 9.83 -6.21 0.79
CA VAL A 19 10.46 -7.50 0.47
C VAL A 19 9.54 -8.34 -0.41
N ALA A 20 10.11 -8.93 -1.47
CA ALA A 20 9.40 -9.92 -2.27
C ALA A 20 9.12 -11.18 -1.44
N ARG A 21 7.94 -11.78 -1.65
CA ARG A 21 7.50 -12.97 -0.92
C ARG A 21 6.78 -13.97 -1.82
N ASP A 22 7.26 -15.20 -1.83
CA ASP A 22 6.66 -16.30 -2.59
C ASP A 22 5.46 -16.98 -1.90
N GLY A 23 5.25 -16.72 -0.60
CA GLY A 23 4.16 -17.33 0.16
C GLY A 23 2.78 -16.88 -0.34
N GLU A 24 1.78 -17.75 -0.26
CA GLU A 24 0.39 -17.39 -0.60
C GLU A 24 -0.23 -16.47 0.45
N GLY A 25 -1.16 -15.61 0.03
CA GLY A 25 -1.95 -14.75 0.92
C GLY A 25 -1.15 -13.59 1.51
N THR A 26 -1.73 -12.94 2.52
CA THR A 26 -1.15 -11.77 3.18
C THR A 26 -0.66 -12.11 4.59
N GLN A 27 0.35 -11.39 5.05
CA GLN A 27 0.73 -11.36 6.46
C GLN A 27 -0.34 -10.67 7.29
N THR A 28 -0.52 -11.11 8.53
CA THR A 28 -1.30 -10.32 9.48
C THR A 28 -0.56 -9.00 9.80
N PRO A 29 -1.26 -7.92 10.16
CA PRO A 29 -0.63 -6.65 10.52
C PRO A 29 0.51 -6.78 11.54
N LEU A 30 0.35 -7.66 12.54
CA LEU A 30 1.38 -7.93 13.54
C LEU A 30 2.63 -8.58 12.93
N ARG A 31 2.46 -9.51 11.98
CA ARG A 31 3.57 -10.17 11.30
C ARG A 31 4.32 -9.24 10.35
N THR A 32 3.66 -8.21 9.82
CA THR A 32 4.34 -7.15 9.06
C THR A 32 5.14 -6.22 9.99
N LEU A 33 4.57 -5.87 11.16
CA LEU A 33 5.18 -4.94 12.12
C LEU A 33 6.36 -5.55 12.90
N GLU A 34 6.29 -6.83 13.30
CA GLU A 34 7.35 -7.51 14.06
C GLU A 34 8.76 -7.43 13.41
N PRO A 35 8.93 -7.79 12.12
CA PRO A 35 10.20 -7.65 11.40
C PRO A 35 10.36 -6.28 10.72
N GLY A 36 9.30 -5.45 10.69
CA GLY A 36 9.28 -4.20 9.94
C GLY A 36 9.44 -4.39 8.43
N SER A 37 8.86 -5.46 7.87
CA SER A 37 8.98 -5.77 6.45
C SER A 37 7.81 -6.59 5.90
N GLY A 38 7.40 -6.29 4.67
CA GLY A 38 6.32 -6.97 3.97
C GLY A 38 6.41 -6.78 2.46
N SER A 39 5.56 -7.48 1.72
CA SER A 39 5.33 -7.19 0.29
C SER A 39 4.16 -6.22 0.11
N CYS A 40 3.91 -5.74 -1.11
CA CYS A 40 2.86 -4.73 -1.39
C CYS A 40 1.48 -5.08 -0.78
N ARG A 41 1.06 -6.34 -0.90
CA ARG A 41 -0.17 -6.88 -0.28
C ARG A 41 -0.19 -6.84 1.26
N ASP A 42 0.97 -6.98 1.89
CA ASP A 42 1.10 -6.98 3.35
C ASP A 42 0.98 -5.55 3.89
N ASP A 43 1.61 -4.60 3.19
CA ASP A 43 1.57 -3.18 3.52
C ASP A 43 0.16 -2.60 3.29
N ALA A 44 -0.47 -2.98 2.17
CA ALA A 44 -1.86 -2.64 1.88
C ALA A 44 -2.83 -3.18 2.94
N LEU A 45 -2.65 -4.44 3.38
CA LEU A 45 -3.49 -5.02 4.43
C LEU A 45 -3.25 -4.34 5.79
N LEU A 46 -1.99 -4.09 6.16
CA LEU A 46 -1.63 -3.39 7.39
C LEU A 46 -2.30 -2.01 7.45
N MET A 47 -2.16 -1.20 6.40
CA MET A 47 -2.76 0.13 6.37
C MET A 47 -4.29 0.04 6.37
N MET A 48 -4.88 -0.91 5.61
CA MET A 48 -6.33 -1.12 5.56
C MET A 48 -6.89 -1.44 6.95
N GLU A 49 -6.25 -2.33 7.70
CA GLU A 49 -6.68 -2.66 9.05
C GLU A 49 -6.48 -1.49 10.01
N ALA A 50 -5.38 -0.73 9.88
CA ALA A 50 -5.13 0.45 10.69
C ALA A 50 -6.23 1.52 10.51
N VAL A 51 -6.62 1.85 9.28
CA VAL A 51 -7.70 2.84 9.04
C VAL A 51 -9.07 2.32 9.47
N ARG A 52 -9.34 1.01 9.33
CA ARG A 52 -10.58 0.39 9.81
C ARG A 52 -10.72 0.49 11.34
N ARG A 53 -9.63 0.37 12.09
CA ARG A 53 -9.63 0.57 13.56
C ARG A 53 -9.97 2.00 13.97
N LEU A 54 -9.81 2.96 13.06
CA LEU A 54 -10.18 4.36 13.26
C LEU A 54 -11.62 4.66 12.78
N GLY A 55 -12.40 3.63 12.43
CA GLY A 55 -13.77 3.76 11.95
C GLY A 55 -13.88 4.21 10.49
N ILE A 56 -12.79 4.15 9.72
CA ILE A 56 -12.78 4.56 8.31
C ILE A 56 -12.94 3.31 7.44
N ALA A 57 -13.91 3.33 6.53
CA ALA A 57 -14.11 2.22 5.61
C ALA A 57 -12.95 2.16 4.60
N ALA A 58 -12.40 0.96 4.42
CA ALA A 58 -11.33 0.70 3.46
C ALA A 58 -11.52 -0.65 2.77
N ARG A 59 -11.06 -0.74 1.52
CA ARG A 59 -11.08 -1.95 0.71
C ARG A 59 -9.72 -2.25 0.11
N PHE A 60 -9.44 -3.54 -0.03
CA PHE A 60 -8.25 -4.05 -0.69
C PHE A 60 -8.45 -4.02 -2.20
N VAL A 61 -7.41 -3.65 -2.94
CA VAL A 61 -7.42 -3.63 -4.40
C VAL A 61 -6.17 -4.33 -4.90
N SER A 62 -6.34 -5.20 -5.90
CA SER A 62 -5.24 -5.84 -6.63
C SER A 62 -5.39 -5.59 -8.12
N GLY A 63 -4.26 -5.49 -8.82
CA GLY A 63 -4.23 -5.21 -10.24
C GLY A 63 -2.81 -5.17 -10.77
N TYR A 64 -2.58 -4.37 -11.80
CA TYR A 64 -1.26 -4.15 -12.37
C TYR A 64 -0.93 -2.66 -12.26
N LEU A 65 0.29 -2.35 -11.84
CA LEU A 65 0.82 -1.00 -11.85
C LEU A 65 1.59 -0.81 -13.15
N TYR A 66 1.15 0.17 -13.95
CA TYR A 66 1.93 0.65 -15.08
C TYR A 66 2.74 1.86 -14.62
N ASP A 67 3.97 1.93 -15.10
CA ASP A 67 4.93 2.96 -14.75
C ASP A 67 5.50 3.57 -16.02
N GLU A 68 5.29 4.86 -16.18
CA GLU A 68 5.72 5.64 -17.34
C GLU A 68 7.26 5.71 -17.45
N SER A 69 8.01 5.52 -16.36
CA SER A 69 9.48 5.47 -16.40
C SER A 69 10.02 4.24 -17.11
N LEU A 70 9.20 3.21 -17.32
CA LEU A 70 9.56 2.05 -18.14
C LEU A 70 9.68 2.40 -19.63
N ASP A 71 9.05 3.49 -20.06
CA ASP A 71 9.18 4.00 -21.43
C ASP A 71 10.40 4.93 -21.59
N ALA A 72 11.04 5.35 -20.49
CA ALA A 72 12.15 6.29 -20.46
C ALA A 72 13.34 5.75 -19.64
N ASP A 73 14.25 5.01 -20.27
CA ASP A 73 15.57 4.53 -19.76
C ASP A 73 15.64 3.93 -18.33
N GLY A 74 14.52 3.73 -17.62
CA GLY A 74 14.38 2.96 -16.38
C GLY A 74 14.81 3.64 -15.08
N GLU A 75 15.22 4.92 -15.07
CA GLU A 75 15.57 5.61 -13.83
C GLU A 75 14.30 6.03 -13.05
N GLY A 76 14.10 5.45 -11.86
CA GLY A 76 13.01 5.81 -10.95
C GLY A 76 11.80 4.86 -10.96
N ALA A 77 11.95 3.65 -11.49
CA ALA A 77 10.85 2.70 -11.59
C ALA A 77 10.19 2.40 -10.23
N MET A 78 8.86 2.43 -10.20
CA MET A 78 8.04 2.09 -9.04
C MET A 78 8.25 0.61 -8.71
N VAL A 79 8.18 0.29 -7.42
CA VAL A 79 8.31 -1.10 -6.96
C VAL A 79 7.09 -1.89 -7.44
N ASP A 80 7.34 -3.11 -7.93
CA ASP A 80 6.34 -4.01 -8.53
C ASP A 80 5.65 -3.49 -9.81
N SER A 81 6.25 -2.50 -10.49
CA SER A 81 5.86 -2.12 -11.86
C SER A 81 6.01 -3.32 -12.80
N CYS A 82 4.98 -3.60 -13.61
CA CYS A 82 4.89 -4.78 -14.50
C CYS A 82 4.61 -6.14 -13.84
N VAL A 83 4.35 -6.21 -12.53
CA VAL A 83 3.82 -7.43 -11.89
C VAL A 83 2.48 -7.16 -11.20
N THR A 84 1.86 -8.20 -10.65
CA THR A 84 0.64 -8.05 -9.85
C THR A 84 0.95 -7.20 -8.62
N HIS A 85 0.27 -6.07 -8.49
CA HIS A 85 0.42 -5.12 -7.40
C HIS A 85 -0.84 -5.07 -6.52
N ALA A 86 -0.66 -4.66 -5.27
CA ALA A 86 -1.74 -4.52 -4.31
C ALA A 86 -1.64 -3.21 -3.54
N TRP A 87 -2.79 -2.56 -3.36
CA TRP A 87 -2.94 -1.29 -2.68
C TRP A 87 -4.30 -1.22 -1.96
N LEU A 88 -4.67 -0.05 -1.43
CA LEU A 88 -5.94 0.14 -0.74
C LEU A 88 -6.71 1.36 -1.24
N GLN A 89 -8.01 1.33 -1.01
CA GLN A 89 -8.86 2.50 -1.15
C GLN A 89 -9.59 2.78 0.15
N VAL A 90 -9.62 4.06 0.53
CA VAL A 90 -10.22 4.56 1.76
C VAL A 90 -11.39 5.45 1.41
N PHE A 91 -12.55 5.21 2.05
CA PHE A 91 -13.74 6.02 1.84
C PHE A 91 -13.72 7.23 2.77
N LEU A 92 -13.73 8.42 2.19
CA LEU A 92 -13.80 9.68 2.90
C LEU A 92 -15.14 10.36 2.62
N PRO A 93 -15.94 10.70 3.65
CA PRO A 93 -17.20 11.40 3.47
C PRO A 93 -17.01 12.68 2.63
N GLY A 94 -17.77 12.81 1.55
CA GLY A 94 -17.69 13.93 0.61
C GLY A 94 -16.71 13.75 -0.55
N ALA A 95 -15.59 13.01 -0.37
CA ALA A 95 -14.61 12.77 -1.43
C ALA A 95 -14.77 11.40 -2.10
N GLY A 96 -15.47 10.45 -1.47
CA GLY A 96 -15.67 9.10 -1.99
C GLY A 96 -14.47 8.20 -1.73
N TRP A 97 -14.19 7.28 -2.66
CA TRP A 97 -13.08 6.33 -2.55
C TRP A 97 -11.79 6.95 -3.07
N ILE A 98 -10.81 7.11 -2.18
CA ILE A 98 -9.48 7.63 -2.50
C ILE A 98 -8.47 6.49 -2.45
N THR A 99 -7.61 6.42 -3.47
CA THR A 99 -6.55 5.41 -3.59
C THR A 99 -5.33 5.82 -2.79
N TYR A 100 -4.71 4.84 -2.13
CA TYR A 100 -3.42 4.97 -1.47
C TYR A 100 -2.58 3.73 -1.78
N ASP A 101 -1.30 3.92 -2.05
CA ASP A 101 -0.31 2.86 -2.23
C ASP A 101 0.85 3.05 -1.23
N PRO A 102 0.87 2.26 -0.14
CA PRO A 102 1.90 2.37 0.87
C PRO A 102 3.27 1.88 0.39
N THR A 103 3.32 1.10 -0.68
CA THR A 103 4.59 0.58 -1.23
C THR A 103 5.38 1.68 -1.91
N ASN A 104 4.66 2.54 -2.62
CA ASN A 104 5.19 3.54 -3.52
C ASN A 104 4.93 4.97 -3.04
N ASN A 105 4.27 5.12 -1.89
CA ASN A 105 3.82 6.39 -1.32
C ASN A 105 2.94 7.22 -2.28
N LEU A 106 1.99 6.56 -2.94
CA LEU A 106 0.97 7.19 -3.81
C LEU A 106 -0.38 7.33 -3.11
#